data_AF-A0A2R4M5V2-F1
#
_entry.id   AF-A0A2R4M5V2-F1
#
_cell.length_a   1.000
_cell.length_b   1.000
_cell.length_c   1.000
_cell.angle_alpha   90.00
_cell.angle_beta   90.00
_cell.angle_gamma   90.00
#
_symmetry.space_group_name_H-M   'P 1'
#
loop_
_entity.id
_entity.type
_entity.pdbx_description
1 polymer ?
#
loop_
_entity_poly.entity_id
_entity_poly.type
_entity_poly.pdbx_seq_one_letter_code
_entity_poly.pdbx_strand_id
1 'polypeptide(L)'
;MTAISYGDMGASLRNMRLITQVKQDLDKYSYEVSSGQKQDLAAAVSGDFTPLASIERSLRTLESYDVAIQEANLFATSMQTTFGAISSHVADLSSTLLTSSTNGDATSISVAAQDARTRFDAVISGLNTRIGDRSLFSGTATSKTALIPAEDMLTELQTAVAGATTAADVETIVDDWFMSAGAAMKRLPTRAPTMCFLHSRLEKMNPFDWASPRKMMQFVKPLKGWLWRLWWTTVYLLQM
;
A
#
# COMPACT_ATOMS: atom_id res chain seq x y z
N MET A 1 21.99 -13.60 93.45
CA MET A 1 21.30 -12.39 92.95
C MET A 1 21.30 -12.45 91.43
N THR A 2 20.19 -12.85 90.83
CA THR A 2 20.00 -12.86 89.38
C THR A 2 19.53 -11.47 88.95
N ALA A 3 20.40 -10.71 88.28
CA ALA A 3 20.01 -9.44 87.69
C ALA A 3 19.11 -9.73 86.47
N ILE A 4 17.84 -9.34 86.56
CA ILE A 4 16.90 -9.38 85.43
C ILE A 4 17.37 -8.31 84.44
N SER A 5 18.00 -8.76 83.33
CA SER A 5 18.55 -7.90 82.29
C SER A 5 17.47 -7.55 81.26
N TYR A 6 16.84 -6.38 81.41
CA TYR A 6 15.92 -5.82 80.43
C TYR A 6 16.58 -5.50 79.07
N GLY A 7 17.92 -5.39 79.03
CA GLY A 7 18.69 -5.10 77.82
C GLY A 7 18.78 -6.28 76.84
N ASP A 8 18.76 -7.52 77.33
CA ASP A 8 18.86 -8.73 76.50
C ASP A 8 17.55 -9.01 75.74
N MET A 9 16.40 -8.81 76.41
CA MET A 9 15.10 -8.91 75.74
C MET A 9 14.87 -7.78 74.73
N GLY A 10 15.39 -6.58 75.00
CA GLY A 10 15.40 -5.48 74.01
C GLY A 10 16.26 -5.82 72.79
N ALA A 11 17.42 -6.45 73.00
CA ALA A 11 18.29 -6.91 71.92
C ALA A 11 17.66 -8.05 71.11
N SER A 12 16.98 -9.00 71.76
CA SER A 12 16.32 -10.12 71.08
C SER A 12 15.11 -9.67 70.25
N LEU A 13 14.28 -8.75 70.76
CA LEU A 13 13.18 -8.14 70.01
C LEU A 13 13.68 -7.33 68.81
N ARG A 14 14.81 -6.62 68.96
CA ARG A 14 15.46 -5.90 67.87
C ARG A 14 15.96 -6.87 66.79
N ASN A 15 16.60 -7.96 67.19
CA ASN A 15 17.06 -9.01 66.27
C ASN A 15 15.89 -9.69 65.56
N MET A 16 14.79 -9.98 66.25
CA MET A 16 13.58 -10.54 65.61
C MET A 16 13.01 -9.60 64.55
N ARG A 17 12.92 -8.28 64.81
CA ARG A 17 12.48 -7.30 63.81
C ARG A 17 13.41 -7.25 62.59
N LEU A 18 14.73 -7.25 62.81
CA LEU A 18 15.73 -7.29 61.73
C LEU A 18 15.60 -8.57 60.90
N ILE A 19 15.45 -9.74 61.53
CA ILE A 19 15.27 -11.02 60.83
C ILE A 19 14.00 -11.01 59.99
N THR A 20 12.89 -10.51 60.53
CA THR A 20 11.63 -10.41 59.77
C THR A 20 11.77 -9.45 58.58
N GLN A 21 12.43 -8.31 58.77
CA GLN A 21 12.67 -7.34 57.69
C GLN A 21 13.55 -7.92 56.59
N VAL A 22 14.67 -8.57 56.93
CA VAL A 22 15.55 -9.22 55.94
C VAL A 22 14.82 -10.31 55.18
N LYS A 23 13.98 -11.11 55.84
CA LYS A 23 13.16 -12.12 55.15
C LYS A 23 12.20 -11.49 54.14
N GLN A 24 11.51 -10.41 54.54
CA GLN A 24 10.61 -9.67 53.64
C GLN A 24 11.36 -9.07 52.45
N ASP A 25 12.55 -8.50 52.67
CA ASP A 25 13.39 -7.95 51.61
C ASP A 25 13.90 -9.06 50.66
N LEU A 26 14.27 -10.23 51.21
CA LEU A 26 14.73 -11.37 50.42
C LEU A 26 13.59 -11.92 49.56
N ASP A 27 12.39 -12.08 50.12
CA ASP A 27 11.20 -12.50 49.38
C ASP A 27 10.87 -11.49 48.26
N LYS A 28 10.94 -10.19 48.56
CA LYS A 28 10.74 -9.11 47.58
C LYS A 28 11.78 -9.17 46.46
N TYR A 29 13.07 -9.16 46.77
CA TYR A 29 14.12 -9.15 45.74
C TYR A 29 14.16 -10.47 44.97
N SER A 30 13.84 -11.60 45.59
CA SER A 30 13.70 -12.87 44.87
C SER A 30 12.58 -12.80 43.84
N TYR A 31 11.44 -12.19 44.18
CA TYR A 31 10.37 -11.91 43.22
C TYR A 31 10.82 -10.92 42.12
N GLU A 32 11.47 -9.82 42.49
CA GLU A 32 11.90 -8.80 41.50
C GLU A 32 12.96 -9.33 40.53
N VAL A 33 13.87 -10.19 40.99
CA VAL A 33 14.90 -10.82 40.14
C VAL A 33 14.31 -11.90 39.24
N SER A 34 13.39 -12.71 39.76
CA SER A 34 12.76 -13.78 38.96
C SER A 34 11.74 -13.26 37.94
N SER A 35 10.99 -12.22 38.28
CA SER A 35 10.01 -11.59 37.39
C SER A 35 10.60 -10.49 36.50
N GLY A 36 11.73 -9.90 36.89
CA GLY A 36 12.27 -8.69 36.29
C GLY A 36 11.43 -7.42 36.54
N GLN A 37 10.38 -7.52 37.37
CA GLN A 37 9.44 -6.42 37.65
C GLN A 37 9.54 -5.98 39.11
N LYS A 38 9.39 -4.67 39.36
CA LYS A 38 9.35 -4.14 40.73
C LYS A 38 8.07 -4.59 41.43
N GLN A 39 8.18 -5.09 42.67
CA GLN A 39 7.01 -5.51 43.44
C GLN A 39 6.15 -4.32 43.89
N ASP A 40 6.81 -3.20 44.21
CA ASP A 40 6.18 -1.93 44.56
C ASP A 40 6.43 -0.90 43.46
N LEU A 41 5.50 -0.83 42.50
CA LEU A 41 5.57 0.14 41.41
C LEU A 41 5.45 1.58 41.91
N ALA A 42 4.63 1.83 42.95
CA ALA A 42 4.38 3.18 43.47
C ALA A 42 5.65 3.78 44.08
N ALA A 43 6.39 2.98 44.86
CA ALA A 43 7.70 3.37 45.35
C ALA A 43 8.74 3.52 44.22
N ALA A 44 8.69 2.67 43.20
CA ALA A 44 9.60 2.73 42.06
C ALA A 44 9.42 3.99 41.19
N VAL A 45 8.18 4.49 41.06
CA VAL A 45 7.86 5.72 40.31
C VAL A 45 7.71 6.95 41.21
N SER A 46 8.07 6.86 42.50
CA SER A 46 7.92 7.95 43.47
C SER A 46 6.49 8.53 43.55
N GLY A 47 5.48 7.72 43.25
CA GLY A 47 4.06 8.12 43.20
C GLY A 47 3.61 8.81 41.91
N ASP A 48 4.50 9.10 40.95
CA ASP A 48 4.14 9.68 39.66
C ASP A 48 4.04 8.60 38.56
N PHE A 49 2.81 8.18 38.25
CA PHE A 49 2.54 7.20 37.20
C PHE A 49 2.49 7.81 35.79
N THR A 50 2.64 9.13 35.65
CA THR A 50 2.54 9.82 34.34
C THR A 50 3.55 9.30 33.33
N PRO A 51 4.85 9.12 33.66
CA PRO A 51 5.82 8.60 32.71
C PRO A 51 5.50 7.17 32.27
N LEU A 52 5.09 6.31 33.20
CA LEU A 52 4.71 4.93 32.89
C LEU A 52 3.49 4.87 31.97
N ALA A 53 2.43 5.61 32.29
CA ALA A 53 1.23 5.70 31.47
C ALA A 53 1.54 6.24 30.06
N SER A 54 2.49 7.17 29.94
CA SER A 54 2.94 7.69 28.64
C SER A 54 3.68 6.64 27.80
N ILE A 55 4.50 5.80 28.43
CA ILE A 55 5.21 4.70 27.78
C ILE A 55 4.21 3.64 27.31
N GLU A 56 3.29 3.21 28.18
CA GLU A 56 2.26 2.24 27.79
C GLU A 56 1.37 2.75 26.66
N ARG A 57 1.00 4.03 26.69
CA ARG A 57 0.26 4.65 25.59
C ARG A 57 1.07 4.63 24.29
N SER A 58 2.36 4.92 24.37
CA SER A 58 3.26 4.88 23.21
C SER A 58 3.39 3.46 22.66
N LEU A 59 3.55 2.44 23.52
CA LEU A 59 3.60 1.04 23.13
C LEU A 59 2.30 0.59 22.45
N ARG A 60 1.13 0.89 23.03
CA ARG A 60 -0.18 0.60 22.41
C ARG A 60 -0.33 1.26 21.04
N THR A 61 0.20 2.48 20.89
CA THR A 61 0.18 3.20 19.60
C THR A 61 1.11 2.52 18.59
N LEU A 62 2.31 2.13 18.98
CA LEU A 62 3.25 1.40 18.12
C LEU A 62 2.67 0.05 17.69
N GLU A 63 2.00 -0.67 18.58
CA GLU A 63 1.31 -1.93 18.25
C GLU A 63 0.23 -1.70 17.18
N SER A 64 -0.56 -0.64 17.30
CA SER A 64 -1.53 -0.29 16.25
C SER A 64 -0.87 0.06 14.91
N TYR A 65 0.31 0.70 14.93
CA TYR A 65 1.05 0.98 13.70
C TYR A 65 1.63 -0.28 13.08
N ASP A 66 2.08 -1.24 13.90
CA ASP A 66 2.58 -2.53 13.41
C ASP A 66 1.48 -3.27 12.63
N VAL A 67 0.27 -3.33 13.16
CA VAL A 67 -0.89 -3.91 12.46
C VAL A 67 -1.16 -3.19 11.13
N ALA A 68 -1.18 -1.85 11.13
CA ALA A 68 -1.40 -1.08 9.92
C ALA A 68 -0.29 -1.28 8.86
N ILE A 69 0.96 -1.44 9.29
CA ILE A 69 2.10 -1.75 8.41
C ILE A 69 1.97 -3.16 7.83
N GLN A 70 1.56 -4.15 8.63
CA GLN A 70 1.34 -5.51 8.16
C GLN A 70 0.23 -5.56 7.10
N GLU A 71 -0.88 -4.85 7.30
CA GLU A 71 -1.94 -4.73 6.29
C GLU A 71 -1.45 -4.05 5.00
N ALA A 72 -0.68 -2.95 5.14
CA ALA A 72 -0.11 -2.26 3.99
C ALA A 72 0.89 -3.13 3.21
N ASN A 73 1.70 -3.92 3.92
CA ASN A 73 2.63 -4.88 3.32
C ASN A 73 1.90 -5.99 2.57
N LEU A 74 0.83 -6.55 3.15
CA LEU A 74 -0.01 -7.54 2.49
C LEU A 74 -0.60 -6.97 1.20
N PHE A 75 -1.17 -5.77 1.28
CA PHE A 75 -1.76 -5.07 0.14
C PHE A 75 -0.73 -4.81 -0.98
N ALA A 76 0.43 -4.26 -0.64
CA ALA A 76 1.50 -3.98 -1.59
C ALA A 76 2.09 -5.25 -2.22
N THR A 77 2.30 -6.29 -1.42
CA THR A 77 2.82 -7.58 -1.90
C THR A 77 1.86 -8.22 -2.88
N SER A 78 0.56 -8.25 -2.56
CA SER A 78 -0.45 -8.78 -3.48
C SER A 78 -0.51 -7.99 -4.78
N MET A 79 -0.43 -6.65 -4.74
CA MET A 79 -0.33 -5.84 -5.95
C MET A 79 0.91 -6.19 -6.79
N GLN A 80 2.08 -6.31 -6.16
CA GLN A 80 3.32 -6.68 -6.83
C GLN A 80 3.23 -8.06 -7.49
N THR A 81 2.63 -9.04 -6.81
CA THR A 81 2.40 -10.38 -7.36
C THR A 81 1.46 -10.34 -8.57
N THR A 82 0.35 -9.61 -8.48
CA THR A 82 -0.57 -9.44 -9.61
C THR A 82 0.12 -8.79 -10.81
N PHE A 83 0.86 -7.70 -10.61
CA PHE A 83 1.60 -7.06 -11.71
C PHE A 83 2.71 -7.95 -12.29
N GLY A 84 3.38 -8.74 -11.46
CA GLY A 84 4.36 -9.74 -11.92
C GLY A 84 3.71 -10.78 -12.84
N ALA A 85 2.54 -11.32 -12.45
CA ALA A 85 1.79 -12.26 -13.27
C ALA A 85 1.34 -11.64 -14.60
N ILE A 86 0.81 -10.41 -14.58
CA ILE A 86 0.41 -9.68 -15.79
C ILE A 86 1.60 -9.48 -16.72
N SER A 87 2.76 -9.05 -16.19
CA SER A 87 3.98 -8.87 -16.97
C SER A 87 4.44 -10.18 -17.63
N SER A 88 4.35 -11.31 -16.92
CA SER A 88 4.67 -12.63 -17.48
C SER A 88 3.71 -13.00 -18.60
N HIS A 89 2.40 -12.81 -18.41
CA HIS A 89 1.40 -13.11 -19.43
C HIS A 89 1.62 -12.32 -20.72
N VAL A 90 1.97 -11.02 -20.60
CA VAL A 90 2.28 -10.15 -21.74
C VAL A 90 3.56 -10.58 -22.45
N ALA A 91 4.63 -10.87 -21.70
CA ALA A 91 5.90 -11.32 -22.27
C ALA A 91 5.76 -12.64 -23.05
N ASP A 92 5.12 -13.63 -22.46
CA ASP A 92 4.86 -14.91 -23.09
C ASP A 92 3.97 -14.76 -24.34
N LEU A 93 2.89 -13.97 -24.25
CA LEU A 93 1.98 -13.74 -25.37
C LEU A 93 2.72 -13.08 -26.54
N SER A 94 3.61 -12.13 -26.28
CA SER A 94 4.42 -11.49 -27.33
C SER A 94 5.31 -12.50 -28.08
N SER A 95 5.88 -13.47 -27.36
CA SER A 95 6.68 -14.55 -27.93
C SER A 95 5.82 -15.49 -28.79
N THR A 96 4.64 -15.87 -28.29
CA THR A 96 3.66 -16.69 -29.05
C THR A 96 3.21 -15.98 -30.32
N LEU A 97 2.89 -14.69 -30.26
CA LEU A 97 2.44 -13.92 -31.42
C LEU A 97 3.54 -13.77 -32.47
N LEU A 98 4.80 -13.53 -32.06
CA LEU A 98 5.94 -13.43 -32.98
C LEU A 98 6.20 -14.76 -33.71
N THR A 99 6.15 -15.88 -32.98
CA THR A 99 6.33 -17.21 -33.56
C THR A 99 5.19 -17.59 -34.50
N SER A 100 3.93 -17.33 -34.12
CA SER A 100 2.77 -17.56 -34.99
C SER A 100 2.78 -16.66 -36.25
N SER A 101 3.22 -15.40 -36.13
CA SER A 101 3.39 -14.50 -37.28
C SER A 101 4.45 -15.00 -38.26
N THR A 102 5.50 -15.66 -37.76
CA THR A 102 6.58 -16.20 -38.61
C THR A 102 6.12 -17.43 -39.38
N ASN A 103 5.27 -18.26 -38.78
CA ASN A 103 4.75 -19.48 -39.40
C ASN A 103 3.65 -19.21 -40.44
N GLY A 104 2.89 -18.12 -40.31
CA GLY A 104 1.94 -17.64 -41.33
C GLY A 104 0.73 -18.54 -41.61
N ASP A 105 0.57 -19.65 -40.90
CA ASP A 105 -0.55 -20.59 -41.07
C ASP A 105 -1.79 -20.16 -40.26
N ALA A 106 -2.98 -20.28 -40.87
CA ALA A 106 -4.26 -19.90 -40.28
C ALA A 106 -4.56 -20.65 -38.97
N THR A 107 -4.14 -21.91 -38.87
CA THR A 107 -4.28 -22.72 -37.66
C THR A 107 -3.42 -22.17 -36.51
N SER A 108 -2.20 -21.73 -36.80
CA SER A 108 -1.29 -21.16 -35.80
C SER A 108 -1.77 -19.80 -35.28
N ILE A 109 -2.42 -19.02 -36.16
CA ILE A 109 -3.03 -17.73 -35.80
C ILE A 109 -4.27 -17.94 -34.92
N SER A 110 -5.14 -18.90 -35.23
CA SER A 110 -6.34 -19.16 -34.43
C SER A 110 -6.01 -19.67 -33.03
N VAL A 111 -4.99 -20.53 -32.90
CA VAL A 111 -4.49 -20.99 -31.59
C VAL A 111 -3.91 -19.83 -30.79
N ALA A 112 -3.10 -18.96 -31.40
CA ALA A 112 -2.55 -17.79 -30.72
C ALA A 112 -3.64 -16.80 -30.27
N ALA A 113 -4.70 -16.62 -31.07
CA ALA A 113 -5.85 -15.80 -30.70
C ALA A 113 -6.62 -16.37 -29.50
N GLN A 114 -6.78 -17.70 -29.42
CA GLN A 114 -7.43 -18.35 -28.28
C GLN A 114 -6.58 -18.26 -27.00
N ASP A 115 -5.26 -18.41 -27.11
CA ASP A 115 -4.32 -18.20 -25.99
C ASP A 115 -4.37 -16.74 -25.52
N ALA A 116 -4.37 -15.77 -26.43
CA ALA A 116 -4.51 -14.35 -26.13
C ALA A 116 -5.80 -14.07 -25.34
N ARG A 117 -6.94 -14.65 -25.75
CA ARG A 117 -8.22 -14.51 -25.04
C ARG A 117 -8.14 -15.06 -23.62
N THR A 118 -7.56 -16.25 -23.46
CA THR A 118 -7.42 -16.91 -22.16
C THR A 118 -6.53 -16.11 -21.21
N ARG A 119 -5.41 -15.59 -21.71
CA ARG A 119 -4.49 -14.74 -20.93
C ARG A 119 -5.12 -13.40 -20.59
N PHE A 120 -5.88 -12.81 -21.49
CA PHE A 120 -6.62 -11.57 -21.22
C PHE A 120 -7.62 -11.76 -20.08
N ASP A 121 -8.39 -12.86 -20.09
CA ASP A 121 -9.28 -13.19 -18.98
C ASP A 121 -8.53 -13.36 -17.65
N ALA A 122 -7.39 -14.06 -17.66
CA ALA A 122 -6.54 -14.21 -16.49
C ALA A 122 -6.03 -12.85 -15.95
N VAL A 123 -5.64 -11.92 -16.83
CA VAL A 123 -5.20 -10.56 -16.46
C VAL A 123 -6.35 -9.77 -15.82
N ILE A 124 -7.54 -9.78 -16.42
CA ILE A 124 -8.72 -9.07 -15.89
C ILE A 124 -9.17 -9.68 -14.56
N SER A 125 -9.13 -11.01 -14.43
CA SER A 125 -9.39 -11.72 -13.17
C SER A 125 -8.39 -11.30 -12.09
N GLY A 126 -7.09 -11.25 -12.42
CA GLY A 126 -6.04 -10.76 -11.52
C GLY A 126 -6.29 -9.32 -11.06
N LEU A 127 -6.68 -8.42 -11.96
CA LEU A 127 -7.03 -7.03 -11.64
C LEU A 127 -8.35 -6.90 -10.85
N ASN A 128 -9.17 -7.94 -10.84
CA ASN A 128 -10.39 -8.01 -10.03
C ASN A 128 -10.17 -8.70 -8.67
N THR A 129 -8.92 -9.03 -8.31
CA THR A 129 -8.56 -9.65 -7.03
C THR A 129 -9.01 -8.80 -5.84
N ARG A 130 -9.47 -9.48 -4.78
CA ARG A 130 -9.93 -8.90 -3.52
C ARG A 130 -9.17 -9.49 -2.34
N ILE A 131 -8.91 -8.68 -1.33
CA ILE A 131 -8.38 -9.12 -0.03
C ILE A 131 -9.42 -8.76 1.03
N GLY A 132 -9.98 -9.79 1.67
CA GLY A 132 -11.18 -9.65 2.50
C GLY A 132 -12.32 -9.02 1.68
N ASP A 133 -12.98 -8.01 2.23
CA ASP A 133 -14.09 -7.33 1.55
C ASP A 133 -13.65 -6.21 0.59
N ARG A 134 -12.34 -5.98 0.41
CA ARG A 134 -11.79 -4.85 -0.35
C ARG A 134 -11.16 -5.32 -1.67
N SER A 135 -11.58 -4.72 -2.78
CA SER A 135 -10.90 -4.86 -4.07
C SER A 135 -9.60 -4.04 -4.07
N LEU A 136 -8.52 -4.67 -4.54
CA LEU A 136 -7.18 -4.08 -4.58
C LEU A 136 -7.08 -2.90 -5.54
N PHE A 137 -7.71 -3.02 -6.72
CA PHE A 137 -7.51 -2.09 -7.83
C PHE A 137 -8.68 -1.10 -8.01
N SER A 138 -9.80 -1.27 -7.29
CA SER A 138 -10.97 -0.38 -7.36
C SER A 138 -10.79 1.04 -6.79
N GLY A 139 -9.60 1.38 -6.28
CA GLY A 139 -9.30 2.70 -5.75
C GLY A 139 -10.05 3.04 -4.46
N THR A 140 -10.81 4.15 -4.50
CA THR A 140 -11.64 4.60 -3.36
C THR A 140 -12.93 3.82 -3.23
N ALA A 141 -13.36 3.09 -4.27
CA ALA A 141 -14.57 2.28 -4.29
C ALA A 141 -14.29 0.82 -3.92
N THR A 142 -13.60 0.59 -2.79
CA THR A 142 -13.09 -0.72 -2.35
C THR A 142 -14.13 -1.84 -2.28
N SER A 143 -15.41 -1.51 -2.10
CA SER A 143 -16.50 -2.49 -2.05
C SER A 143 -16.98 -3.00 -3.42
N LYS A 144 -16.52 -2.42 -4.53
CA LYS A 144 -16.96 -2.75 -5.90
C LYS A 144 -15.87 -3.49 -6.67
N THR A 145 -16.28 -4.34 -7.60
CA THR A 145 -15.39 -4.95 -8.59
C THR A 145 -14.75 -3.86 -9.46
N ALA A 146 -13.43 -3.96 -9.67
CA ALA A 146 -12.62 -2.93 -10.30
C ALA A 146 -12.89 -2.79 -11.80
N LEU A 147 -13.13 -3.90 -12.49
CA LEU A 147 -13.34 -3.98 -13.94
C LEU A 147 -14.57 -4.83 -14.27
N ILE A 148 -15.15 -4.62 -15.45
CA ILE A 148 -16.14 -5.54 -16.00
C ILE A 148 -15.47 -6.89 -16.37
N PRO A 149 -16.24 -7.99 -16.52
CA PRO A 149 -15.69 -9.27 -16.97
C PRO A 149 -15.00 -9.16 -18.34
N ALA A 150 -13.99 -10.00 -18.58
CA ALA A 150 -13.22 -9.97 -19.83
C ALA A 150 -14.08 -10.26 -21.06
N GLU A 151 -15.02 -11.20 -20.94
CA GLU A 151 -15.96 -11.56 -22.01
C GLU A 151 -16.85 -10.39 -22.43
N ASP A 152 -17.34 -9.60 -21.46
CA ASP A 152 -18.12 -8.39 -21.73
C ASP A 152 -17.25 -7.33 -22.41
N MET A 153 -15.99 -7.14 -21.97
CA MET A 153 -15.04 -6.23 -22.63
C MET A 153 -14.79 -6.62 -24.08
N LEU A 154 -14.55 -7.91 -24.34
CA LEU A 154 -14.29 -8.40 -25.70
C LEU A 154 -15.50 -8.23 -26.61
N THR A 155 -16.72 -8.39 -26.07
CA THR A 155 -17.97 -8.18 -26.81
C THR A 155 -18.16 -6.70 -27.18
N GLU A 156 -17.87 -5.79 -26.25
CA GLU A 156 -17.91 -4.34 -26.52
C GLU A 156 -16.84 -3.94 -27.55
N LEU A 157 -15.61 -4.47 -27.43
CA LEU A 157 -14.52 -4.21 -28.38
C LEU A 157 -14.83 -4.75 -29.79
N GLN A 158 -15.39 -5.95 -29.90
CA GLN A 158 -15.83 -6.50 -31.19
C GLN A 158 -16.86 -5.59 -31.87
N THR A 159 -17.76 -5.00 -31.08
CA THR A 159 -18.76 -4.06 -31.58
C THR A 159 -18.13 -2.75 -32.05
N ALA A 160 -17.16 -2.23 -31.29
CA ALA A 160 -16.44 -0.99 -31.62
C ALA A 160 -15.61 -1.13 -32.91
N VAL A 161 -14.98 -2.29 -33.10
CA VAL A 161 -14.09 -2.57 -34.24
C VAL A 161 -14.84 -3.00 -35.51
N ALA A 162 -16.14 -3.29 -35.44
CA ALA A 162 -16.93 -3.77 -36.57
C ALA A 162 -16.93 -2.87 -37.82
N GLY A 163 -16.65 -1.57 -37.66
CA GLY A 163 -16.52 -0.59 -38.75
C GLY A 163 -15.09 -0.35 -39.26
N ALA A 164 -14.08 -0.99 -38.65
CA ALA A 164 -12.69 -0.80 -39.01
C ALA A 164 -12.35 -1.54 -40.31
N THR A 165 -11.69 -0.85 -41.24
CA THR A 165 -11.33 -1.42 -42.56
C THR A 165 -9.85 -1.73 -42.71
N THR A 166 -9.00 -1.18 -41.84
CA THR A 166 -7.56 -1.42 -41.84
C THR A 166 -7.08 -1.82 -40.45
N ALA A 167 -5.93 -2.52 -40.37
CA ALA A 167 -5.33 -2.89 -39.10
C ALA A 167 -4.98 -1.67 -38.22
N ALA A 168 -4.58 -0.55 -38.84
CA ALA A 168 -4.31 0.70 -38.14
C ALA A 168 -5.57 1.32 -37.53
N ASP A 169 -6.72 1.21 -38.20
CA ASP A 169 -8.01 1.65 -37.65
C ASP A 169 -8.38 0.83 -36.42
N VAL A 170 -8.16 -0.50 -36.45
CA VAL A 170 -8.41 -1.40 -35.32
C VAL A 170 -7.58 -0.98 -34.10
N GLU A 171 -6.27 -0.78 -34.28
CA GLU A 171 -5.37 -0.36 -33.19
C GLU A 171 -5.82 0.95 -32.56
N THR A 172 -6.16 1.95 -33.39
CA THR A 172 -6.64 3.26 -32.93
C THR A 172 -7.95 3.14 -32.16
N ILE A 173 -8.93 2.39 -32.67
CA ILE A 173 -10.23 2.20 -32.01
C ILE A 173 -10.05 1.49 -30.66
N VAL A 174 -9.18 0.48 -30.60
CA VAL A 174 -8.91 -0.26 -29.36
C VAL A 174 -8.21 0.65 -28.35
N ASP A 175 -7.19 1.41 -28.76
CA ASP A 175 -6.49 2.35 -27.87
C ASP A 175 -7.45 3.45 -27.36
N ASP A 176 -8.24 4.04 -28.26
CA ASP A 176 -9.25 5.03 -27.90
C ASP A 176 -10.32 4.45 -26.96
N TRP A 177 -10.72 3.19 -27.14
CA TRP A 177 -11.68 2.54 -26.25
C TRP A 177 -11.13 2.39 -24.82
N PHE A 178 -9.87 1.96 -24.68
CA PHE A 178 -9.19 1.86 -23.37
C PHE A 178 -8.90 3.23 -22.75
N MET A 179 -8.58 4.24 -23.56
CA MET A 179 -8.29 5.61 -23.10
C MET A 179 -9.55 6.44 -22.82
N SER A 180 -10.68 6.09 -23.44
CA SER A 180 -11.96 6.71 -23.14
C SER A 180 -12.38 6.36 -21.72
N ALA A 181 -12.84 7.36 -20.95
CA ALA A 181 -13.38 7.17 -19.61
C ALA A 181 -14.66 6.28 -19.56
N GLY A 182 -15.07 5.68 -20.70
CA GLY A 182 -16.39 5.14 -20.96
C GLY A 182 -16.57 3.64 -20.75
N ALA A 183 -15.63 2.77 -21.17
CA ALA A 183 -16.00 1.37 -21.41
C ALA A 183 -15.47 0.35 -20.38
N ALA A 184 -14.15 0.11 -20.27
CA ALA A 184 -13.60 -0.82 -19.26
C ALA A 184 -13.20 -0.16 -17.93
N MET A 185 -12.60 1.03 -17.99
CA MET A 185 -11.88 1.67 -16.88
C MET A 185 -12.75 2.56 -15.97
N LYS A 186 -14.05 2.67 -16.26
CA LYS A 186 -15.00 3.60 -15.61
C LYS A 186 -15.11 3.45 -14.08
N ARG A 187 -14.68 2.31 -13.53
CA ARG A 187 -14.74 2.01 -12.09
C ARG A 187 -13.39 2.15 -11.37
N LEU A 188 -12.30 2.37 -12.12
CA LEU A 188 -11.00 2.71 -11.56
C LEU A 188 -10.99 4.20 -11.18
N PRO A 189 -10.29 4.58 -10.08
CA PRO A 189 -10.24 5.96 -9.65
C PRO A 189 -9.57 6.82 -10.73
N THR A 190 -10.33 7.76 -11.32
CA THR A 190 -9.86 8.79 -12.28
C THR A 190 -8.81 9.76 -11.71
N ARG A 191 -8.26 9.50 -10.51
CA ARG A 191 -7.25 10.34 -9.86
C ARG A 191 -5.82 9.81 -9.95
N ALA A 192 -5.59 8.66 -10.58
CA ALA A 192 -4.27 8.03 -10.65
C ALA A 192 -3.46 8.15 -11.98
N PRO A 193 -4.00 8.49 -13.18
CA PRO A 193 -3.16 8.35 -14.37
C PRO A 193 -2.18 9.51 -14.59
N THR A 194 -2.40 10.71 -14.03
CA THR A 194 -1.46 11.82 -14.29
C THR A 194 -0.19 11.77 -13.44
N MET A 195 -0.17 11.11 -12.27
CA MET A 195 1.05 11.09 -11.43
C MET A 195 1.95 9.87 -11.71
N CYS A 196 1.39 8.72 -12.08
CA CYS A 196 2.18 7.51 -12.35
C CYS A 196 3.00 7.63 -13.66
N PHE A 197 2.44 8.27 -14.69
CA PHE A 197 3.14 8.50 -15.96
C PHE A 197 4.01 9.77 -16.00
N LEU A 198 3.90 10.69 -15.03
CA LEU A 198 4.82 11.82 -14.93
C LEU A 198 6.17 11.41 -14.34
N HIS A 199 6.23 10.36 -13.51
CA HIS A 199 7.49 9.90 -12.90
C HIS A 199 8.51 9.43 -13.94
N SER A 200 8.08 8.70 -14.97
CA SER A 200 8.95 8.20 -16.04
C SER A 200 9.52 9.30 -16.96
N ARG A 201 8.91 10.50 -16.97
CA ARG A 201 9.39 11.66 -17.76
C ARG A 201 10.18 12.69 -16.93
N LEU A 202 10.01 12.65 -15.61
CA LEU A 202 10.71 13.53 -14.65
C LEU A 202 12.07 12.99 -14.19
N GLU A 203 12.40 11.73 -14.51
CA GLU A 203 13.70 11.10 -14.17
C GLU A 203 14.92 11.73 -14.89
N LYS A 204 14.72 12.80 -15.68
CA LYS A 204 15.79 13.67 -16.22
C LYS A 204 16.04 14.97 -15.44
N MET A 205 15.46 15.16 -14.25
CA MET A 205 15.71 16.37 -13.44
C MET A 205 16.28 16.04 -12.06
N ASN A 206 17.47 16.60 -11.79
CA ASN A 206 18.24 16.47 -10.56
C ASN A 206 17.52 17.03 -9.31
N PRO A 207 17.97 16.62 -8.10
CA PRO A 207 17.13 16.48 -6.93
C PRO A 207 17.42 17.58 -5.91
N PHE A 208 16.59 18.61 -5.81
CA PHE A 208 16.56 19.46 -4.61
C PHE A 208 15.19 20.11 -4.48
N ASP A 209 14.69 20.10 -3.23
CA ASP A 209 13.69 21.01 -2.69
C ASP A 209 12.22 20.50 -2.61
N TRP A 210 11.95 19.63 -1.63
CA TRP A 210 10.60 19.39 -1.12
C TRP A 210 10.52 19.57 0.40
N ALA A 211 10.68 20.80 0.89
CA ALA A 211 10.32 21.15 2.26
C ALA A 211 9.07 22.06 2.30
N SER A 212 7.96 21.46 2.76
CA SER A 212 6.88 22.05 3.58
C SER A 212 5.44 22.15 3.00
N PRO A 213 4.41 21.91 3.84
CA PRO A 213 3.08 21.43 3.45
C PRO A 213 2.03 22.53 3.21
N ARG A 214 2.41 23.78 2.89
CA ARG A 214 1.46 24.92 2.83
C ARG A 214 1.20 25.53 1.45
N LYS A 215 1.87 25.08 0.39
CA LYS A 215 1.69 25.66 -0.96
C LYS A 215 0.75 24.88 -1.90
N MET A 216 0.09 23.83 -1.39
CA MET A 216 -0.81 22.97 -2.17
C MET A 216 -2.23 23.54 -2.44
N MET A 217 -2.57 24.75 -2.01
CA MET A 217 -3.97 25.21 -2.05
C MET A 217 -4.25 26.54 -2.78
N GLN A 218 -3.28 27.14 -3.50
CA GLN A 218 -3.51 28.44 -4.18
C GLN A 218 -3.25 28.52 -5.70
N PHE A 219 -2.82 27.45 -6.38
CA PHE A 219 -2.43 27.54 -7.80
C PHE A 219 -3.36 26.81 -8.80
N VAL A 220 -4.66 26.69 -8.48
CA VAL A 220 -5.63 25.93 -9.31
C VAL A 220 -6.44 26.77 -10.31
N LYS A 221 -6.22 28.08 -10.50
CA LYS A 221 -7.07 28.86 -11.45
C LYS A 221 -6.43 29.72 -12.57
N PRO A 222 -5.14 30.10 -12.59
CA PRO A 222 -4.65 30.98 -13.67
C PRO A 222 -3.88 30.29 -14.83
N LEU A 223 -3.53 29.00 -14.74
CA LEU A 223 -2.63 28.35 -15.71
C LEU A 223 -3.26 27.95 -17.07
N LYS A 224 -4.59 27.89 -17.17
CA LYS A 224 -5.28 27.55 -18.44
C LYS A 224 -5.28 28.70 -19.46
N GLY A 225 -5.22 29.96 -19.02
CA GLY A 225 -5.19 31.13 -19.92
C GLY A 225 -3.81 31.40 -20.53
N TRP A 226 -2.74 31.03 -19.81
CA TRP A 226 -1.36 31.33 -20.23
C TRP A 226 -0.84 30.35 -21.29
N LEU A 227 -1.12 29.05 -21.16
CA LEU A 227 -0.76 28.04 -22.15
C LEU A 227 -1.51 28.20 -23.48
N TRP A 228 -2.76 28.67 -23.44
CA TRP A 228 -3.53 28.94 -24.65
C TRP A 228 -3.00 30.17 -25.40
N ARG A 229 -2.58 31.22 -24.69
CA ARG A 229 -1.91 32.40 -25.29
C ARG A 229 -0.53 32.07 -25.87
N LEU A 230 0.25 31.20 -25.22
CA LEU A 230 1.57 30.79 -25.70
C LEU A 230 1.49 29.88 -26.94
N TRP A 231 0.49 28.99 -26.99
CA TRP A 231 0.24 28.15 -28.17
C TRP A 231 -0.24 28.99 -29.37
N TRP A 232 -1.13 29.97 -29.14
CA TRP A 232 -1.63 30.85 -30.22
C TRP A 232 -0.54 31.76 -30.80
N THR A 233 0.37 32.31 -29.97
CA THR A 233 1.51 33.12 -30.48
C THR A 233 2.56 32.29 -31.22
N THR A 234 2.67 30.99 -30.94
CA THR A 234 3.66 30.11 -31.61
C THR A 234 3.13 29.57 -32.94
N VAL A 235 1.81 29.40 -33.08
CA VAL A 235 1.18 28.94 -34.33
C VAL A 235 0.98 30.08 -35.35
N TYR A 236 0.71 31.32 -34.90
CA TYR A 236 0.47 32.46 -35.80
C TYR A 236 1.74 33.07 -36.43
N LEU A 237 2.93 32.78 -35.86
CA LEU A 237 4.22 33.29 -36.34
C LEU A 237 4.94 32.36 -37.34
N LEU A 238 4.35 31.20 -37.66
CA LEU A 238 4.91 30.22 -38.62
C LEU A 238 4.14 30.16 -39.97
N GLN A 239 3.25 31.12 -40.22
CA GLN A 239 2.44 31.21 -41.44
C GLN A 239 2.58 32.56 -42.18
N MET A 240 3.65 33.31 -41.91
CA MET A 240 4.19 34.40 -42.74
C MET A 240 5.57 34.02 -43.27
#